data_AF-A0A8H7K471-F1
#
_entry.id   AF-A0A8H7K471-F1
#
_cell.length_a   1.000
_cell.length_b   1.000
_cell.length_c   1.000
_cell.angle_alpha   90.00
_cell.angle_beta   90.00
_cell.angle_gamma   90.00
#
_symmetry.space_group_name_H-M   'P 1'
#
loop_
_entity.id
_entity.type
_entity.pdbx_description
1 polymer ?
#
loop_
_entity_poly.entity_id
_entity_poly.type
_entity_poly.pdbx_seq_one_letter_code
_entity_poly.pdbx_strand_id
1 'polypeptide(L)'
;MVTLENDTLLTEYVNYQTSVPQSRHIRSEDGRVTYLSQAEFGPLQGKRLLPELADFNLCFPGLDNGHGHLSPIQSHRFRAPEVLLGCPWSYSADIWNFGLLMWNLLESISLFGRPAGEDGEYDAHVHLAQMVSLLETLPRK
;
A
#
# COMPACT_ATOMS: atom_id res chain seq x y z
N MET A 1 -17.03 -0.67 6.90
CA MET A 1 -17.74 0.61 7.12
C MET A 1 -16.66 1.67 7.21
N VAL A 2 -16.73 2.75 6.44
CA VAL A 2 -15.72 3.81 6.51
C VAL A 2 -15.96 4.58 7.81
N THR A 3 -14.98 4.54 8.72
CA THR A 3 -15.02 5.27 9.99
C THR A 3 -14.25 6.57 9.85
N LEU A 4 -14.73 7.63 10.50
CA LEU A 4 -14.03 8.90 10.60
C LEU A 4 -13.31 8.96 11.95
N GLU A 5 -12.15 9.60 11.97
CA GLU A 5 -11.37 9.81 13.19
C GLU A 5 -12.01 10.81 14.16
N ASN A 6 -12.82 11.74 13.63
CA ASN A 6 -13.45 12.82 14.34
C ASN A 6 -14.86 13.04 13.75
N ASP A 7 -15.88 12.84 14.57
CA ASP A 7 -17.28 13.00 14.16
C ASP A 7 -17.64 14.45 13.80
N THR A 8 -16.84 15.44 14.24
CA THR A 8 -17.07 16.84 13.88
C THR A 8 -16.60 17.19 12.47
N LEU A 9 -15.72 16.39 11.86
CA LEU A 9 -15.06 16.68 10.59
C LEU A 9 -16.06 16.91 9.44
N LEU A 10 -17.08 16.05 9.32
CA LEU A 10 -18.13 16.25 8.30
C LEU A 10 -18.99 17.47 8.59
N THR A 11 -19.28 17.73 9.86
CA THR A 11 -20.10 18.89 10.27
C THR A 11 -19.38 20.19 9.92
N GLU A 12 -18.10 20.29 10.25
CA GLU A 12 -17.26 21.44 9.91
C GLU A 12 -17.14 21.62 8.39
N TYR A 13 -16.94 20.52 7.67
CA TYR A 13 -16.88 20.53 6.21
C TYR A 13 -18.19 21.03 5.56
N VAL A 14 -19.35 20.56 6.03
CA VAL A 14 -20.66 21.04 5.53
C VAL A 14 -20.85 22.53 5.84
N ASN A 15 -20.48 22.97 7.04
CA ASN A 15 -20.56 24.38 7.42
C ASN A 15 -19.65 25.26 6.54
N TYR A 16 -18.43 24.80 6.26
CA TYR A 16 -17.51 25.47 5.34
C TYR A 16 -18.08 25.57 3.93
N GLN A 17 -18.70 24.50 3.41
CA GLN A 17 -19.31 24.53 2.08
C GLN A 17 -20.49 25.48 1.94
N THR A 18 -21.13 25.84 3.05
CA THR A 18 -22.21 26.83 3.06
C THR A 18 -21.69 28.23 2.69
N SER A 19 -20.45 28.56 3.08
CA SER A 19 -19.82 29.84 2.74
C SER A 19 -18.98 29.78 1.48
N VAL A 20 -18.37 28.63 1.18
CA VAL A 20 -17.53 28.40 -0.01
C VAL A 20 -18.03 27.16 -0.76
N PRO A 21 -18.93 27.33 -1.75
CA PRO A 21 -19.48 26.20 -2.49
C PRO A 21 -18.39 25.42 -3.22
N GLN A 22 -18.48 24.09 -3.20
CA GLN A 22 -17.57 23.26 -3.99
C GLN A 22 -17.66 23.57 -5.48
N SER A 23 -16.50 23.45 -6.13
CA SER A 23 -16.41 23.41 -7.60
C SER A 23 -17.31 22.30 -8.13
N ARG A 24 -18.18 22.66 -9.08
CA ARG A 24 -19.17 21.75 -9.65
C ARG A 24 -19.36 22.02 -11.12
N HIS A 25 -19.61 20.97 -11.88
CA HIS A 25 -20.01 21.03 -13.27
C HIS A 25 -21.52 20.79 -13.38
N ILE A 26 -22.24 21.68 -14.07
CA ILE A 26 -23.66 21.53 -14.36
C ILE A 26 -23.78 21.11 -15.82
N ARG A 27 -24.30 19.91 -16.06
CA ARG A 27 -24.50 19.40 -17.42
C ARG A 27 -25.63 20.18 -18.09
N SER A 28 -25.36 20.72 -19.28
CA SER A 28 -26.28 21.61 -20.02
C SER A 28 -27.55 20.90 -20.53
N GLU A 29 -27.44 19.64 -20.94
CA GLU A 29 -28.56 18.81 -21.44
C GLU A 29 -29.64 18.57 -20.37
N ASP A 30 -29.14 18.43 -19.16
CA ASP A 30 -29.69 17.81 -17.97
C ASP A 30 -30.15 18.59 -16.76
N GLY A 31 -29.38 19.66 -16.52
CA GLY A 31 -29.22 20.23 -15.18
C GLY A 31 -28.46 19.35 -14.19
N ARG A 32 -27.99 18.13 -14.50
CA ARG A 32 -27.30 17.28 -13.53
C ARG A 32 -26.01 17.92 -13.04
N VAL A 33 -25.87 18.00 -11.72
CA VAL A 33 -24.70 18.54 -11.05
C VAL A 33 -23.73 17.41 -10.72
N THR A 34 -22.47 17.58 -11.09
CA THR A 34 -21.35 16.73 -10.65
C THR A 34 -20.39 17.58 -9.85
N TYR A 35 -20.13 17.19 -8.61
CA TYR A 35 -19.21 17.89 -7.71
C TYR A 35 -17.80 17.34 -7.87
N LEU A 36 -16.80 18.21 -7.74
CA LEU A 36 -15.40 17.79 -7.68
C LEU A 36 -15.20 16.93 -6.42
N SER A 37 -14.58 15.76 -6.57
CA SER A 37 -14.24 14.89 -5.44
C SER A 37 -13.30 15.61 -4.47
N GLN A 38 -13.60 15.57 -3.17
CA GLN A 38 -12.71 16.06 -2.12
C GLN A 38 -12.08 14.89 -1.39
N ALA A 39 -10.75 14.78 -1.48
CA ALA A 39 -9.98 13.74 -0.79
C ALA A 39 -9.22 14.27 0.44
N GLU A 40 -9.11 15.60 0.58
CA GLU A 40 -8.29 16.22 1.61
C GLU A 40 -9.17 16.93 2.64
N PHE A 41 -9.24 16.33 3.84
CA PHE A 41 -9.96 16.88 4.99
C PHE A 41 -9.00 17.45 6.05
N GLY A 42 -7.76 17.75 5.64
CA GLY A 42 -6.69 18.20 6.52
C GLY A 42 -5.92 17.05 7.19
N PRO A 43 -4.98 17.38 8.10
CA PRO A 43 -4.23 16.39 8.85
C PRO A 43 -5.13 15.63 9.82
N LEU A 44 -4.71 14.42 10.18
CA LEU A 44 -5.40 13.57 11.14
C LEU A 44 -5.54 14.30 12.49
N GLN A 45 -6.78 14.55 12.91
CA GLN A 45 -7.14 15.27 14.12
C GLN A 45 -7.38 14.32 15.32
N GLY A 46 -7.53 13.01 15.06
CA GLY A 46 -7.80 12.01 16.09
C GLY A 46 -6.58 11.69 16.95
N LYS A 47 -6.80 11.46 18.26
CA LYS A 47 -5.75 10.99 19.20
C LYS A 47 -5.39 9.51 19.03
N ARG A 48 -6.13 8.78 18.19
CA ARG A 48 -6.04 7.32 18.05
C ARG A 48 -5.84 6.97 16.58
N LEU A 49 -4.58 6.94 16.15
CA LEU A 49 -4.19 6.32 14.89
C LEU A 49 -4.12 4.81 15.09
N LEU A 50 -5.24 4.13 14.85
CA LEU A 50 -5.24 2.69 14.66
C LEU A 50 -5.23 2.40 13.17
N PRO A 51 -4.07 2.10 12.55
CA PRO A 51 -4.08 1.60 11.20
C PRO A 51 -4.81 0.26 11.16
N GLU A 52 -5.75 0.13 10.25
CA GLU A 52 -6.43 -1.14 9.94
C GLU A 52 -5.94 -1.65 8.59
N LEU A 53 -5.66 -2.95 8.52
CA LEU A 53 -5.36 -3.60 7.23
C LEU A 53 -6.64 -3.70 6.41
N ALA A 54 -6.54 -3.37 5.13
CA ALA A 54 -7.63 -3.39 4.17
C ALA A 54 -7.18 -4.08 2.86
N ASP A 55 -8.10 -4.15 1.89
CA ASP A 55 -7.87 -4.73 0.55
C ASP A 55 -7.41 -6.20 0.56
N PHE A 56 -8.27 -7.08 1.12
CA PHE A 56 -8.04 -8.53 1.16
C PHE A 56 -8.39 -9.26 -0.15
N ASN A 57 -8.48 -8.54 -1.28
CA ASN A 57 -8.87 -9.12 -2.58
C ASN A 57 -7.86 -10.17 -3.11
N LEU A 58 -6.60 -10.07 -2.70
CA LEU A 58 -5.50 -10.96 -3.07
C LEU A 58 -5.02 -11.82 -1.88
N CYS A 59 -5.80 -11.93 -0.80
CA CYS A 59 -5.41 -12.74 0.34
C CYS A 59 -5.46 -14.23 0.01
N PHE A 60 -4.54 -14.99 0.61
CA PHE A 60 -4.52 -16.44 0.51
C PHE A 60 -4.86 -17.06 1.86
N PRO A 61 -5.59 -18.18 1.90
CA PRO A 61 -5.79 -18.91 3.14
C PRO A 61 -4.46 -19.49 3.62
N GLY A 62 -4.31 -19.64 4.94
CA GLY A 62 -3.23 -20.43 5.50
C GLY A 62 -3.29 -21.89 5.03
N LEU A 63 -2.13 -22.52 4.84
CA LEU A 63 -2.03 -23.95 4.54
C LEU A 63 -1.54 -24.72 5.77
N ASP A 64 -2.10 -25.91 5.97
CA ASP A 64 -1.73 -26.79 7.08
C ASP A 64 -0.36 -27.45 6.85
N ASN A 65 0.23 -27.94 7.95
CA ASN A 65 1.45 -28.76 7.96
C ASN A 65 2.70 -28.08 7.38
N GLY A 66 2.76 -26.75 7.42
CA GLY A 66 3.92 -25.98 6.95
C GLY A 66 4.06 -25.94 5.43
N HIS A 67 3.01 -26.30 4.68
CA HIS A 67 2.98 -26.08 3.24
C HIS A 67 2.97 -24.58 2.92
N GLY A 68 3.57 -24.22 1.79
CA GLY A 68 3.58 -22.86 1.26
C GLY A 68 2.89 -22.78 -0.09
N HIS A 69 2.42 -21.59 -0.42
CA HIS A 69 1.88 -21.29 -1.75
C HIS A 69 3.02 -21.03 -2.74
N LEU A 70 2.72 -21.15 -4.03
CA LEU A 70 3.65 -20.88 -5.14
C LEU A 70 3.15 -19.78 -6.07
N SER A 71 1.98 -19.21 -5.78
CA SER A 71 1.40 -18.14 -6.60
C SER A 71 2.27 -16.88 -6.53
N PRO A 72 2.40 -16.12 -7.62
CA PRO A 72 3.07 -14.83 -7.59
C PRO A 72 2.23 -13.87 -6.74
N ILE A 73 2.86 -13.30 -5.72
CA ILE A 73 2.26 -12.28 -4.85
C ILE A 73 3.17 -11.06 -4.77
N GLN A 74 2.65 -10.02 -4.12
CA GLN A 74 3.34 -8.78 -3.77
C GLN A 74 3.71 -7.90 -4.97
N SER A 75 3.66 -6.59 -4.75
CA SER A 75 4.21 -5.63 -5.69
C SER A 75 5.73 -5.76 -5.74
N HIS A 76 6.34 -5.30 -6.83
CA HIS A 76 7.76 -5.57 -7.14
C HIS A 76 8.71 -5.24 -5.99
N ARG A 77 8.60 -4.05 -5.37
CA ARG A 77 9.48 -3.62 -4.27
C ARG A 77 9.22 -4.32 -2.93
N PHE A 78 8.05 -4.91 -2.77
CA PHE A 78 7.66 -5.62 -1.55
C PHE A 78 7.82 -7.14 -1.71
N ARG A 79 8.28 -7.63 -2.85
CA ARG A 79 8.39 -9.08 -3.05
C ARG A 79 9.41 -9.67 -2.08
N ALA A 80 8.98 -10.67 -1.30
CA ALA A 80 9.84 -11.41 -0.39
C ALA A 80 10.84 -12.30 -1.16
N PRO A 81 12.02 -12.60 -0.60
CA PRO A 81 13.03 -13.39 -1.30
C PRO A 81 12.54 -14.80 -1.66
N GLU A 82 11.76 -15.46 -0.81
CA GLU A 82 11.17 -16.76 -1.12
C GLU A 82 10.19 -16.68 -2.30
N VAL A 83 9.41 -15.60 -2.40
CA VAL A 83 8.48 -15.37 -3.52
C VAL A 83 9.27 -15.05 -4.80
N LEU A 84 10.31 -14.22 -4.69
CA LEU A 84 11.20 -13.87 -5.80
C LEU A 84 11.89 -15.10 -6.40
N LEU A 85 12.34 -16.02 -5.54
CA LEU A 85 13.06 -17.24 -5.91
C LEU A 85 12.11 -18.41 -6.28
N GLY A 86 10.79 -18.19 -6.27
CA GLY A 86 9.81 -19.24 -6.55
C GLY A 86 9.79 -20.38 -5.53
N CYS A 87 10.24 -20.11 -4.30
CA CYS A 87 10.15 -21.03 -3.18
C CYS A 87 8.74 -20.98 -2.56
N PRO A 88 8.27 -22.08 -1.92
CA PRO A 88 7.03 -22.05 -1.15
C PRO A 88 7.07 -20.95 -0.09
N TRP A 89 6.02 -20.12 -0.05
CA TRP A 89 5.90 -19.01 0.90
C TRP A 89 4.69 -19.19 1.82
N SER A 90 4.76 -18.60 3.02
CA SER A 90 3.63 -18.52 3.96
C SER A 90 3.62 -17.13 4.63
N TYR A 91 3.12 -17.02 5.86
CA TYR A 91 3.04 -15.79 6.65
C TYR A 91 4.37 -15.02 6.77
N SER A 92 5.53 -15.66 6.58
CA SER A 92 6.84 -14.97 6.54
C SER A 92 6.90 -13.88 5.46
N ALA A 93 6.18 -14.06 4.35
CA ALA A 93 6.11 -13.08 3.28
C ALA A 93 5.46 -11.75 3.75
N ASP A 94 4.48 -11.83 4.64
CA ASP A 94 3.85 -10.64 5.24
C ASP A 94 4.77 -9.96 6.24
N ILE A 95 5.56 -10.73 7.01
CA ILE A 95 6.57 -10.17 7.92
C ILE A 95 7.65 -9.41 7.15
N TRP A 96 8.07 -9.91 6.00
CA TRP A 96 8.96 -9.18 5.08
C TRP A 96 8.34 -7.84 4.65
N ASN A 97 7.05 -7.84 4.26
CA ASN A 97 6.35 -6.62 3.85
C ASN A 97 6.21 -5.61 4.98
N PHE A 98 5.92 -6.10 6.18
CA PHE A 98 5.87 -5.28 7.38
C PHE A 98 7.23 -4.62 7.67
N GLY A 99 8.34 -5.36 7.54
CA GLY A 99 9.68 -4.80 7.70
C GLY A 99 9.97 -3.65 6.72
N LEU A 100 9.64 -3.86 5.43
CA LEU A 100 9.80 -2.82 4.41
C LEU A 100 8.89 -1.61 4.66
N LEU A 101 7.65 -1.84 5.10
CA LEU A 101 6.73 -0.77 5.49
C LEU A 101 7.30 0.06 6.65
N MET A 102 7.83 -0.60 7.70
CA MET A 102 8.42 0.09 8.84
C MET A 102 9.62 0.94 8.42
N TRP A 103 10.51 0.41 7.58
CA TRP A 103 11.62 1.20 7.02
C TRP A 103 11.13 2.45 6.30
N ASN A 104 10.15 2.30 5.40
CA ASN A 104 9.62 3.43 4.64
C ASN A 104 9.00 4.50 5.54
N LEU A 105 8.36 4.12 6.64
CA LEU A 105 7.77 5.06 7.59
C LEU A 105 8.83 5.78 8.43
N LEU A 106 9.92 5.10 8.79
CA LEU A 106 10.99 5.65 9.60
C LEU A 106 11.92 6.57 8.78
N GLU A 107 12.32 6.11 7.60
CA GLU A 107 13.36 6.75 6.79
C GLU A 107 12.77 7.63 5.68
N SER A 108 11.46 7.56 5.44
CA SER A 108 10.78 8.26 4.32
C SER A 108 11.35 7.93 2.93
N ILE A 109 12.14 6.86 2.82
CA ILE A 109 12.73 6.33 1.59
C ILE A 109 12.50 4.82 1.51
N SER A 110 12.46 4.28 0.29
CA SER A 110 12.37 2.84 0.09
C SER A 110 13.67 2.13 0.41
N LEU A 111 13.61 0.99 1.13
CA LEU A 111 14.78 0.17 1.43
C LEU A 111 15.45 -0.34 0.14
N PHE A 112 14.64 -0.77 -0.82
CA PHE A 112 15.07 -1.16 -2.15
C PHE A 112 14.61 -0.13 -3.19
N GLY A 113 15.48 0.16 -4.16
CA GLY A 113 15.17 1.05 -5.28
C GLY A 113 14.10 0.46 -6.22
N ARG A 114 13.84 1.12 -7.34
CA ARG A 114 13.03 0.51 -8.42
C ARG A 114 13.85 -0.67 -9.00
N PRO A 115 13.35 -1.92 -8.95
CA PRO A 115 14.06 -3.05 -9.52
C PRO A 115 13.73 -3.14 -11.01
N ALA A 116 14.36 -2.28 -11.81
CA ALA A 116 14.12 -2.20 -13.25
C ALA A 116 15.41 -2.38 -14.05
N GLY A 117 15.28 -3.03 -15.22
CA GLY A 117 16.34 -3.17 -16.21
C GLY A 117 16.54 -1.91 -17.06
N GLU A 118 17.40 -2.00 -18.07
CA GLU A 118 17.68 -0.89 -19.00
C GLU A 118 16.45 -0.48 -19.83
N ASP A 119 15.52 -1.40 -20.04
CA ASP A 119 14.23 -1.18 -20.70
C ASP A 119 13.19 -0.49 -19.80
N GLY A 120 13.50 -0.28 -18.51
CA GLY A 120 12.60 0.29 -17.52
C GLY A 120 11.58 -0.70 -16.96
N GLU A 121 11.56 -1.94 -17.45
CA GLU A 121 10.68 -3.00 -16.96
C GLU A 121 11.30 -3.71 -15.75
N TYR A 122 10.48 -4.48 -15.04
CA TYR A 122 10.94 -5.20 -13.86
C TYR A 122 12.03 -6.22 -14.19
N ASP A 123 13.14 -6.17 -13.44
CA ASP A 123 14.22 -7.13 -13.55
C ASP A 123 14.49 -7.81 -12.20
N ALA A 124 14.27 -9.13 -12.17
CA ALA A 124 14.51 -9.95 -10.99
C ALA A 124 15.99 -10.00 -10.58
N HIS A 125 16.93 -9.89 -11.52
CA HIS A 125 18.37 -9.88 -11.22
C HIS A 125 18.77 -8.59 -10.52
N VAL A 126 18.24 -7.45 -10.99
CA VAL A 126 18.44 -6.15 -10.32
C VAL A 126 17.85 -6.18 -8.92
N HIS A 127 16.64 -6.73 -8.76
CA HIS A 127 16.01 -6.83 -7.44
C HIS A 127 16.83 -7.70 -6.48
N LEU A 128 17.26 -8.87 -6.94
CA LEU A 128 18.08 -9.79 -6.14
C LEU A 128 19.44 -9.16 -5.78
N ALA A 129 20.07 -8.45 -6.73
CA ALA A 129 21.31 -7.73 -6.48
C ALA A 129 21.14 -6.66 -5.40
N GLN A 130 20.02 -5.92 -5.40
CA GLN A 130 19.69 -4.95 -4.34
C GLN A 130 19.57 -5.64 -2.98
N MET A 131 18.83 -6.76 -2.90
CA MET A 131 18.68 -7.52 -1.65
C MET A 131 20.02 -8.01 -1.10
N VAL A 132 20.84 -8.65 -1.94
CA VAL A 132 22.13 -9.21 -1.53
C VAL A 132 23.13 -8.10 -1.17
N SER A 133 23.09 -6.96 -1.87
CA SER A 133 23.99 -5.84 -1.58
C SER A 133 23.76 -5.23 -0.20
N LEU A 134 22.54 -5.29 0.31
CA LEU A 134 22.13 -4.68 1.56
C LEU A 134 22.10 -5.66 2.73
N LEU A 135 21.56 -6.87 2.51
CA LEU A 135 21.33 -7.88 3.55
C LEU A 135 22.45 -8.92 3.64
N GLU A 136 23.52 -8.74 2.86
CA GLU A 136 24.62 -9.67 2.69
C GLU A 136 24.16 -11.03 2.10
N THR A 137 25.00 -12.06 2.22
CA THR A 137 24.78 -13.34 1.53
C THR A 137 23.57 -14.08 2.10
N LEU A 138 22.70 -14.53 1.19
CA LEU A 138 21.59 -15.41 1.52
C LEU A 138 22.08 -16.67 2.25
N PRO A 139 21.38 -17.11 3.32
CA PRO A 139 21.75 -18.33 4.03
C PRO A 139 21.73 -19.52 3.07
N ARG A 140 22.79 -20.33 3.11
CA ARG A 140 22.86 -21.58 2.36
C ARG A 140 21.97 -22.61 3.06
N LYS A 141 21.16 -23.33 2.28
CA LYS A 141 20.42 -24.51 2.77
C LYS A 141 21.37 -25.62 3.18
#